data_AF-A0A1G2HTC1-F1
#
_entry.id   AF-A0A1G2HTC1-F1
#
_cell.length_a   1.000
_cell.length_b   1.000
_cell.length_c   1.000
_cell.angle_alpha   90.00
_cell.angle_beta   90.00
_cell.angle_gamma   90.00
#
_symmetry.space_group_name_H-M   'P 1'
#
loop_
_entity.id
_entity.type
_entity.pdbx_description
1 polymer ?
#
loop_
_entity_poly.entity_id
_entity_poly.type
_entity_poly.pdbx_seq_one_letter_code
_entity_poly.pdbx_strand_id
1 'polypeptide(L)'
;MSELPSNESLQSKKINQREYNFEEEMEQLEVSMISLVLQLKDAIVEGDYSSFLSDDTGGRMPTLVLKYISDIVFEKLKKESNKNKEKVKAFFLAAGRDLPEPNKEYQSKKYQEVINYLKKMNFGDRKILIITQFIDSGNTLKSIGAILKDEGTNIKNDFDFASLDIELNPDIDLNEIPWIQKQLKDQFGSKLFIGHKHDTAMFMRSRHGNLSGITRTDYSPVPKVSESSYNNIIKTRQDLKLMAEKIVEKVWPELK
;
A
#
# COMPACT_ATOMS: atom_id res chain seq x y z
N MET A 1 1.01 -46.39 -34.23
CA MET A 1 2.42 -46.09 -33.88
C MET A 1 2.67 -44.68 -34.38
N SER A 2 2.31 -43.66 -33.59
CA SER A 2 3.10 -43.05 -32.51
C SER A 2 4.34 -42.33 -33.04
N GLU A 3 4.24 -41.00 -33.20
CA GLU A 3 5.27 -40.07 -32.73
C GLU A 3 4.63 -38.70 -32.46
N LEU A 4 4.94 -38.18 -31.27
CA LEU A 4 4.35 -37.02 -30.60
C LEU A 4 4.93 -35.70 -31.14
N PRO A 5 4.23 -34.57 -30.96
CA PRO A 5 4.71 -33.25 -31.37
C PRO A 5 5.85 -32.77 -30.47
N SER A 6 6.86 -32.15 -31.06
CA SER A 6 7.95 -31.46 -30.37
C SER A 6 7.46 -30.17 -29.70
N ASN A 7 7.00 -30.29 -28.46
CA ASN A 7 6.98 -29.21 -27.49
C ASN A 7 8.37 -29.13 -26.83
N GLU A 8 8.75 -27.94 -26.35
CA GLU A 8 9.95 -27.69 -25.54
C GLU A 8 11.28 -27.50 -26.29
N SER A 9 11.38 -26.44 -27.08
CA SER A 9 12.48 -25.49 -26.91
C SER A 9 12.23 -24.28 -27.81
N LEU A 10 12.52 -23.08 -27.29
CA LEU A 10 12.32 -21.77 -27.91
C LEU A 10 10.96 -21.08 -27.66
N GLN A 11 10.31 -21.38 -26.53
CA GLN A 11 9.51 -20.37 -25.81
C GLN A 11 10.40 -19.47 -24.93
N SER A 12 11.57 -19.07 -25.43
CA SER A 12 12.42 -18.07 -24.79
C SER A 12 12.49 -16.84 -25.70
N LYS A 13 12.18 -15.67 -25.12
CA LYS A 13 12.15 -14.32 -25.74
C LYS A 13 10.89 -13.93 -26.52
N LYS A 14 9.77 -13.78 -25.79
CA LYS A 14 8.86 -12.63 -25.95
C LYS A 14 8.40 -12.18 -24.56
N ILE A 15 9.31 -11.56 -23.80
CA ILE A 15 8.87 -10.50 -22.90
C ILE A 15 8.51 -9.37 -23.86
N ASN A 16 7.27 -9.37 -24.36
CA ASN A 16 6.72 -8.17 -24.98
C ASN A 16 6.94 -7.04 -23.96
N GLN A 17 7.50 -5.92 -24.41
CA GLN A 17 7.40 -4.65 -23.70
C GLN A 17 5.91 -4.42 -23.42
N ARG A 18 5.44 -4.87 -22.26
CA ARG A 18 4.08 -4.58 -21.83
C ARG A 18 4.11 -3.13 -21.36
N GLU A 19 3.44 -2.30 -22.13
CA GLU A 19 3.16 -0.91 -21.78
C GLU A 19 1.98 -0.87 -20.83
N TYR A 20 1.93 0.18 -20.00
CA TYR A 20 0.81 0.41 -19.11
C TYR A 20 -0.40 0.91 -19.91
N ASN A 21 -1.62 0.60 -19.44
CA ASN A 21 -2.83 1.22 -19.98
C ASN A 21 -2.91 2.72 -19.64
N PHE A 22 -2.30 3.12 -18.52
CA PHE A 22 -2.18 4.50 -18.04
C PHE A 22 -0.70 4.87 -17.87
N GLU A 23 0.01 5.04 -18.98
CA GLU A 23 1.48 5.18 -19.01
C GLU A 23 2.02 6.30 -18.11
N GLU A 24 1.57 7.53 -18.31
CA GLU A 24 2.04 8.70 -17.54
C GLU A 24 1.84 8.52 -16.03
N GLU A 25 0.68 8.02 -15.60
CA GLU A 25 0.37 7.82 -14.19
C GLU A 25 1.16 6.66 -13.57
N MET A 26 1.33 5.57 -14.31
CA MET A 26 2.01 4.38 -13.83
C MET A 26 3.52 4.57 -13.79
N GLU A 27 4.12 5.30 -14.72
CA GLU A 27 5.55 5.62 -14.68
C GLU A 27 5.91 6.47 -13.45
N GLN A 28 5.13 7.51 -13.15
CA GLN A 28 5.34 8.34 -11.95
C GLN A 28 5.17 7.53 -10.67
N LEU A 29 4.12 6.70 -10.61
CA LEU A 29 3.89 5.81 -9.47
C LEU A 29 5.04 4.79 -9.32
N GLU A 30 5.55 4.24 -10.42
CA GLU A 30 6.63 3.24 -10.41
C GLU A 30 7.91 3.80 -9.77
N VAL A 31 8.30 5.03 -10.08
CA VAL A 31 9.49 5.67 -9.49
C VAL A 31 9.38 5.73 -7.96
N SER A 32 8.26 6.24 -7.44
CA SER A 32 8.03 6.34 -5.99
C SER A 32 7.93 4.98 -5.33
N MET A 33 7.28 4.02 -6.00
CA MET A 33 7.15 2.64 -5.53
C MET A 33 8.51 1.93 -5.45
N ILE A 34 9.40 2.09 -6.44
CA ILE A 34 10.75 1.49 -6.41
C ILE A 34 11.51 1.97 -5.17
N SER A 35 11.54 3.28 -4.93
CA SER A 35 12.23 3.85 -3.78
C SER A 35 11.64 3.38 -2.44
N LEU A 36 10.31 3.28 -2.36
CA LEU A 36 9.63 2.75 -1.17
C LEU A 36 9.98 1.27 -0.94
N VAL A 37 9.96 0.46 -2.01
CA VAL A 37 10.23 -0.98 -1.94
C VAL A 37 11.69 -1.27 -1.59
N LEU A 38 12.64 -0.45 -2.05
CA LEU A 38 14.04 -0.55 -1.64
C LEU A 38 14.21 -0.40 -0.12
N GLN A 39 13.44 0.47 0.53
CA GLN A 39 13.47 0.64 1.99
C GLN A 39 12.80 -0.53 2.73
N LEU A 40 11.79 -1.14 2.11
CA LEU A 40 11.03 -2.26 2.66
C LEU A 40 11.63 -3.64 2.28
N LYS A 41 12.71 -3.67 1.51
CA LYS A 41 13.24 -4.89 0.86
C LYS A 41 13.40 -6.04 1.85
N ASP A 42 14.12 -5.79 2.94
CA ASP A 42 14.44 -6.82 3.93
C ASP A 42 13.18 -7.23 4.71
N ALA A 43 12.36 -6.28 5.16
CA ALA A 43 11.12 -6.55 5.88
C ALA A 43 10.12 -7.38 5.05
N ILE A 44 10.06 -7.15 3.72
CA ILE A 44 9.27 -7.98 2.80
C ILE A 44 9.86 -9.38 2.75
N VAL A 45 11.15 -9.54 2.52
CA VAL A 45 11.81 -10.87 2.43
C VAL A 45 11.67 -11.64 3.73
N GLU A 46 11.84 -10.99 4.88
CA GLU A 46 11.73 -11.55 6.23
C GLU A 46 10.28 -11.85 6.61
N GLY A 47 9.32 -11.18 5.96
CA GLY A 47 7.90 -11.37 6.18
C GLY A 47 7.41 -10.74 7.47
N ASP A 48 7.97 -9.59 7.84
CA ASP A 48 7.67 -8.84 9.06
C ASP A 48 6.20 -8.45 9.19
N TYR A 49 5.49 -8.36 8.07
CA TYR A 49 4.10 -7.95 8.01
C TYR A 49 3.18 -9.15 7.77
N SER A 50 2.09 -9.24 8.54
CA SER A 50 0.98 -10.16 8.30
C SER A 50 -0.14 -9.48 7.52
N SER A 51 -0.22 -8.15 7.59
CA SER A 51 -1.23 -7.38 6.90
C SER A 51 -0.79 -5.98 6.51
N PHE A 52 -1.43 -5.47 5.48
CA PHE A 52 -1.38 -4.11 5.00
C PHE A 52 -2.74 -3.44 5.27
N LEU A 53 -2.72 -2.21 5.78
CA LEU A 53 -3.92 -1.40 6.01
C LEU A 53 -3.82 -0.10 5.20
N SER A 54 -4.61 0.00 4.14
CA SER A 54 -4.66 1.16 3.25
C SER A 54 -5.57 2.25 3.78
N ASP A 55 -5.18 3.52 3.60
CA ASP A 55 -6.09 4.67 3.63
C ASP A 55 -6.82 4.83 2.28
N ASP A 56 -7.86 4.04 2.07
CA ASP A 56 -8.38 3.66 0.76
C ASP A 56 -8.78 4.79 -0.21
N THR A 57 -8.88 6.04 0.23
CA THR A 57 -8.97 7.16 -0.71
C THR A 57 -7.71 7.31 -1.57
N GLY A 58 -6.52 7.24 -0.96
CA GLY A 58 -5.24 7.43 -1.67
C GLY A 58 -4.40 6.15 -1.70
N GLY A 59 -4.31 5.45 -0.58
CA GLY A 59 -3.40 4.31 -0.39
C GLY A 59 -3.74 3.06 -1.18
N ARG A 60 -4.89 2.98 -1.87
CA ARG A 60 -5.34 1.75 -2.54
C ARG A 60 -4.32 1.21 -3.52
N MET A 61 -3.86 2.07 -4.44
CA MET A 61 -2.92 1.69 -5.48
C MET A 61 -1.57 1.23 -4.90
N PRO A 62 -0.86 2.01 -4.06
CA PRO A 62 0.39 1.53 -3.46
C PRO A 62 0.22 0.26 -2.63
N THR A 63 -0.90 0.11 -1.91
CA THR A 63 -1.19 -1.11 -1.15
C THR A 63 -1.29 -2.33 -2.05
N LEU A 64 -1.98 -2.21 -3.18
CA LEU A 64 -2.11 -3.31 -4.13
C LEU A 64 -0.76 -3.67 -4.78
N VAL A 65 0.07 -2.68 -5.13
CA VAL A 65 1.41 -2.95 -5.67
C VAL A 65 2.27 -3.68 -4.64
N LEU A 66 2.35 -3.19 -3.40
CA LEU A 66 3.10 -3.87 -2.33
C LEU A 66 2.58 -5.28 -2.06
N LYS A 67 1.26 -5.49 -2.13
CA LYS A 67 0.63 -6.81 -1.99
C LYS A 67 1.08 -7.76 -3.10
N TYR A 68 1.08 -7.32 -4.34
CA TYR A 68 1.54 -8.13 -5.47
C TYR A 68 3.04 -8.43 -5.39
N ILE A 69 3.86 -7.44 -5.03
CA ILE A 69 5.30 -7.64 -4.79
C ILE A 69 5.52 -8.71 -3.72
N SER A 70 4.86 -8.58 -2.57
CA SER A 70 4.99 -9.54 -1.46
C SER A 70 4.58 -10.95 -1.87
N ASP A 71 3.49 -11.09 -2.64
CA ASP A 71 3.06 -12.39 -3.16
C ASP A 71 4.09 -13.00 -4.12
N ILE A 72 4.62 -12.20 -5.07
CA ILE A 72 5.63 -12.67 -6.02
C ILE A 72 6.89 -13.12 -5.28
N VAL A 73 7.39 -12.30 -4.35
CA VAL A 73 8.60 -12.60 -3.57
C VAL A 73 8.40 -13.87 -2.73
N PHE A 74 7.27 -14.03 -2.05
CA PHE A 74 6.99 -15.23 -1.26
C PHE A 74 6.86 -16.49 -2.10
N GLU A 75 6.21 -16.43 -3.27
CA GLU A 75 6.14 -17.58 -4.18
C GLU A 75 7.52 -17.98 -4.71
N LYS A 76 8.40 -17.01 -5.00
CA LYS A 76 9.78 -17.27 -5.43
C LYS A 76 10.61 -17.89 -4.30
N LEU A 77 10.59 -17.30 -3.10
CA LEU A 77 11.33 -17.83 -1.93
C LEU A 77 10.83 -19.20 -1.49
N LYS A 78 9.52 -19.48 -1.59
CA LYS A 78 8.96 -20.80 -1.24
C LYS A 78 9.56 -21.92 -2.10
N LYS A 79 9.77 -21.66 -3.39
CA LYS A 79 10.41 -22.61 -4.31
C LYS A 79 11.86 -22.90 -3.94
N GLU A 80 12.57 -21.92 -3.39
CA GLU A 80 13.99 -22.03 -3.06
C GLU A 80 14.25 -22.61 -1.66
N SER A 81 13.47 -22.22 -0.66
CA SER A 81 13.82 -22.47 0.75
C SER A 81 12.80 -23.31 1.52
N ASN A 82 11.74 -23.82 0.87
CA ASN A 82 10.65 -24.60 1.48
C ASN A 82 9.99 -23.93 2.72
N LYS A 83 10.15 -22.61 2.87
CA LYS A 83 9.58 -21.83 3.96
C LYS A 83 8.14 -21.48 3.59
N ASN A 84 7.19 -21.97 4.37
CA ASN A 84 5.78 -21.65 4.15
C ASN A 84 5.44 -20.36 4.89
N LYS A 85 5.70 -19.21 4.25
CA LYS A 85 5.26 -17.90 4.78
C LYS A 85 3.82 -17.66 4.39
N GLU A 86 2.98 -17.29 5.36
CA GLU A 86 1.61 -16.88 5.07
C GLU A 86 1.59 -15.60 4.23
N LYS A 87 0.73 -15.56 3.22
CA LYS A 87 0.54 -14.37 2.38
C LYS A 87 0.07 -13.20 3.22
N VAL A 88 0.64 -12.04 2.96
CA VAL A 88 0.23 -10.77 3.58
C VAL A 88 -1.22 -10.48 3.17
N LYS A 89 -2.08 -10.13 4.11
CA LYS A 89 -3.47 -9.70 3.83
C LYS A 89 -3.51 -8.21 3.51
N ALA A 90 -4.44 -7.77 2.67
CA ALA A 90 -4.65 -6.34 2.41
C ALA A 90 -6.05 -5.94 2.88
N PHE A 91 -6.11 -4.93 3.73
CA PHE A 91 -7.33 -4.32 4.25
C PHE A 91 -7.40 -2.86 3.81
N PHE A 92 -8.62 -2.36 3.68
CA PHE A 92 -8.89 -1.04 3.14
C PHE A 92 -9.83 -0.30 4.09
N LEU A 93 -9.32 0.74 4.73
CA LEU A 93 -10.10 1.65 5.55
C LEU A 93 -10.36 2.90 4.72
N ALA A 94 -11.61 3.31 4.56
CA ALA A 94 -11.95 4.60 3.94
C ALA A 94 -11.56 5.75 4.88
N ALA A 95 -10.25 5.98 4.97
CA ALA A 95 -9.61 7.00 5.76
C ALA A 95 -9.38 8.26 4.92
N GLY A 96 -9.38 9.42 5.59
CA GLY A 96 -9.26 10.74 4.97
C GLY A 96 -9.30 11.85 6.01
N ARG A 97 -9.53 13.09 5.56
CA ARG A 97 -9.64 14.27 6.45
C ARG A 97 -10.78 14.16 7.48
N ASP A 98 -11.72 13.27 7.24
CA ASP A 98 -12.90 13.06 8.10
C ASP A 98 -12.73 11.96 9.13
N LEU A 99 -11.53 11.37 9.28
CA LEU A 99 -11.28 10.41 10.35
C LEU A 99 -11.37 11.12 11.72
N PRO A 100 -12.17 10.59 12.66
CA PRO A 100 -12.33 11.21 13.97
C PRO A 100 -11.00 11.27 14.70
N GLU A 101 -10.71 12.44 15.27
CA GLU A 101 -9.52 12.62 16.09
C GLU A 101 -9.71 11.93 17.45
N PRO A 102 -8.81 11.02 17.86
CA PRO A 102 -8.95 10.21 19.08
C PRO A 102 -9.20 11.04 20.35
N ASN A 103 -8.69 12.27 20.42
CA ASN A 103 -8.79 13.10 21.63
C ASN A 103 -9.98 14.07 21.64
N LYS A 104 -10.69 14.22 20.51
CA LYS A 104 -11.85 15.12 20.39
C LYS A 104 -13.15 14.38 20.17
N GLU A 105 -13.08 13.20 19.56
CA GLU A 105 -14.25 12.49 19.03
C GLU A 105 -14.32 11.03 19.48
N TYR A 106 -13.59 10.64 20.53
CA TYR A 106 -13.54 9.26 21.04
C TYR A 106 -14.92 8.61 21.27
N GLN A 107 -15.92 9.43 21.63
CA GLN A 107 -17.30 8.98 21.88
C GLN A 107 -18.24 9.25 20.70
N SER A 108 -17.74 9.76 19.57
CA SER A 108 -18.57 10.02 18.41
C SER A 108 -19.00 8.70 17.77
N LYS A 109 -20.21 8.69 17.21
CA LYS A 109 -20.74 7.56 16.43
C LYS A 109 -19.75 7.14 15.32
N LYS A 110 -19.10 8.13 14.70
CA LYS A 110 -18.10 7.94 13.65
C LYS A 110 -16.88 7.14 14.13
N TYR A 111 -16.38 7.44 15.33
CA TYR A 111 -15.25 6.74 15.92
C TYR A 111 -15.58 5.28 16.22
N GLN A 112 -16.75 5.04 16.81
CA GLN A 112 -17.23 3.69 17.11
C GLN A 112 -17.48 2.86 15.84
N GLU A 113 -17.95 3.48 14.76
CA GLU A 113 -18.07 2.81 13.45
C GLU A 113 -16.72 2.34 12.91
N VAL A 114 -15.65 3.14 13.04
CA VAL A 114 -14.30 2.74 12.62
C VAL A 114 -13.78 1.59 13.48
N ILE A 115 -13.88 1.69 14.81
CA ILE A 115 -13.48 0.60 15.71
C ILE A 115 -14.19 -0.70 15.35
N ASN A 116 -15.52 -0.65 15.19
CA ASN A 116 -16.32 -1.82 14.86
C ASN A 116 -16.00 -2.38 13.47
N TYR A 117 -15.58 -1.54 12.54
CA TYR A 117 -15.10 -1.98 11.23
C TYR A 117 -13.76 -2.71 11.34
N LEU A 118 -12.78 -2.13 12.03
CA LEU A 118 -11.44 -2.71 12.20
C LEU A 118 -11.46 -4.02 13.00
N LYS A 119 -12.34 -4.16 14.00
CA LYS A 119 -12.53 -5.41 14.76
C LYS A 119 -12.90 -6.63 13.91
N LYS A 120 -13.49 -6.40 12.74
CA LYS A 120 -13.89 -7.48 11.82
C LYS A 120 -12.70 -8.00 11.00
N MET A 121 -11.56 -7.32 11.03
CA MET A 121 -10.38 -7.66 10.27
C MET A 121 -9.47 -8.61 11.06
N ASN A 122 -8.98 -9.64 10.38
CA ASN A 122 -7.97 -10.53 10.95
C ASN A 122 -6.57 -10.09 10.47
N PHE A 123 -5.96 -9.18 11.23
CA PHE A 123 -4.63 -8.62 10.95
C PHE A 123 -3.48 -9.64 11.04
N GLY A 124 -3.72 -10.84 11.59
CA GLY A 124 -2.70 -11.86 11.83
C GLY A 124 -1.90 -11.60 13.11
N ASP A 125 -0.72 -12.20 13.21
CA ASP A 125 0.13 -12.23 14.40
C ASP A 125 1.41 -11.36 14.29
N ARG A 126 1.74 -10.88 13.08
CA ARG A 126 2.91 -10.03 12.81
C ARG A 126 2.51 -8.57 12.67
N LYS A 127 3.39 -7.70 12.16
CA LYS A 127 3.12 -6.27 12.08
C LYS A 127 2.05 -5.93 11.04
N ILE A 128 1.41 -4.79 11.23
CA ILE A 128 0.59 -4.11 10.23
C ILE A 128 1.43 -3.03 9.54
N LEU A 129 1.45 -2.98 8.21
CA LEU A 129 1.96 -1.81 7.48
C LEU A 129 0.80 -0.92 7.08
N ILE A 130 0.74 0.29 7.63
CA ILE A 130 -0.27 1.29 7.31
C ILE A 130 0.21 2.10 6.10
N ILE A 131 -0.55 2.11 5.02
CA ILE A 131 -0.09 2.62 3.73
C ILE A 131 -0.97 3.79 3.29
N THR A 132 -0.33 4.91 2.94
CA THR A 132 -0.97 6.06 2.31
C THR A 132 -0.31 6.48 1.00
N GLN A 133 -1.07 7.16 0.14
CA GLN A 133 -0.49 7.76 -1.05
C GLN A 133 0.43 8.93 -0.70
N PHE A 134 -0.02 9.86 0.14
CA PHE A 134 0.78 11.03 0.44
C PHE A 134 0.58 11.49 1.88
N ILE A 135 1.62 12.10 2.43
CA ILE A 135 1.58 12.76 3.72
C ILE A 135 1.53 14.28 3.49
N ASP A 136 0.53 14.93 4.07
CA ASP A 136 0.46 16.39 4.24
C ASP A 136 0.90 16.68 5.70
N SER A 137 -0.01 17.07 6.60
CA SER A 137 0.28 17.21 8.05
C SER A 137 0.57 15.91 8.82
N GLY A 138 0.35 14.74 8.22
CA GLY A 138 0.45 13.43 8.89
C GLY A 138 -0.68 13.10 9.87
N ASN A 139 -1.69 13.97 10.03
CA ASN A 139 -2.79 13.77 11.00
C ASN A 139 -3.59 12.48 10.73
N THR A 140 -3.84 12.13 9.46
CA THR A 140 -4.51 10.87 9.12
C THR A 140 -3.76 9.65 9.66
N LEU A 141 -2.42 9.61 9.52
CA LEU A 141 -1.61 8.51 10.04
C LEU A 141 -1.64 8.46 11.57
N LYS A 142 -1.58 9.62 12.23
CA LYS A 142 -1.70 9.72 13.70
C LYS A 142 -3.06 9.21 14.18
N SER A 143 -4.14 9.59 13.53
CA SER A 143 -5.49 9.13 13.87
C SER A 143 -5.62 7.61 13.69
N ILE A 144 -5.13 7.06 12.57
CA ILE A 144 -5.13 5.60 12.37
C ILE A 144 -4.30 4.90 13.44
N GLY A 145 -3.07 5.37 13.70
CA GLY A 145 -2.19 4.77 14.72
C GLY A 145 -2.80 4.78 16.13
N ALA A 146 -3.43 5.89 16.50
CA ALA A 146 -4.11 6.00 17.79
C ALA A 146 -5.35 5.11 17.88
N ILE A 147 -6.15 5.00 16.81
CA ILE A 147 -7.28 4.06 16.74
C ILE A 147 -6.78 2.62 16.86
N LEU A 148 -5.66 2.25 16.21
CA LEU A 148 -5.12 0.89 16.32
C LEU A 148 -4.54 0.58 17.70
N LYS A 149 -4.02 1.57 18.44
CA LYS A 149 -3.57 1.42 19.84
C LYS A 149 -4.71 1.49 20.86
N ASP A 150 -5.91 1.85 20.42
CA ASP A 150 -7.09 1.93 21.28
C ASP A 150 -7.43 0.53 21.82
N GLU A 151 -7.49 0.40 23.15
CA GLU A 151 -7.86 -0.85 23.83
C GLU A 151 -9.21 -1.39 23.33
N GLY A 152 -10.12 -0.48 22.99
CA GLY A 152 -11.41 -0.76 22.41
C GLY A 152 -11.34 -1.50 21.09
N THR A 153 -10.22 -1.54 20.35
CA THR A 153 -10.09 -2.35 19.11
C THR A 153 -9.70 -3.81 19.34
N ASN A 154 -9.08 -4.14 20.48
CA ASN A 154 -8.41 -5.42 20.73
C ASN A 154 -7.29 -5.79 19.74
N ILE A 155 -6.80 -4.83 18.94
CA ILE A 155 -5.69 -5.05 18.00
C ILE A 155 -4.39 -4.93 18.80
N LYS A 156 -3.56 -5.98 18.78
CA LYS A 156 -2.30 -6.04 19.55
C LYS A 156 -1.05 -5.97 18.69
N ASN A 157 -1.22 -5.99 17.37
CA ASN A 157 -0.12 -5.95 16.43
C ASN A 157 0.64 -4.63 16.55
N ASP A 158 1.96 -4.71 16.52
CA ASP A 158 2.77 -3.54 16.22
C ASP A 158 2.53 -3.11 14.77
N PHE A 159 2.81 -1.85 14.47
CA PHE A 159 2.62 -1.31 13.14
C PHE A 159 3.73 -0.35 12.74
N ASP A 160 3.96 -0.28 11.43
CA ASP A 160 4.81 0.71 10.78
C ASP A 160 3.97 1.47 9.73
N PHE A 161 4.49 2.59 9.24
CA PHE A 161 3.84 3.44 8.25
C PHE A 161 4.63 3.45 6.95
N ALA A 162 3.93 3.52 5.82
CA ALA A 162 4.49 3.71 4.50
C ALA A 162 3.71 4.77 3.74
N SER A 163 4.42 5.61 3.00
CA SER A 163 3.82 6.57 2.06
C SER A 163 4.55 6.58 0.73
N LEU A 164 3.83 6.80 -0.37
CA LEU A 164 4.48 7.03 -1.66
C LEU A 164 5.18 8.38 -1.71
N ASP A 165 4.58 9.40 -1.12
CA ASP A 165 5.05 10.77 -1.26
C ASP A 165 4.79 11.60 0.00
N ILE A 166 5.47 12.72 0.13
CA ILE A 166 5.17 13.74 1.12
C ILE A 166 5.04 15.07 0.41
N GLU A 167 3.90 15.74 0.61
CA GLU A 167 3.71 17.09 0.13
C GLU A 167 4.54 18.01 1.00
N LEU A 168 5.65 18.46 0.43
CA LEU A 168 6.34 19.64 0.91
C LEU A 168 5.57 20.83 0.34
N ASN A 169 4.82 21.54 1.18
CA ASN A 169 4.39 22.89 0.82
C ASN A 169 5.66 23.66 0.38
N PRO A 170 5.63 24.47 -0.70
CA PRO A 170 6.78 25.28 -1.09
C PRO A 170 7.34 26.18 0.03
N ASP A 171 6.53 26.47 1.06
CA ASP A 171 6.95 27.19 2.27
C ASP A 171 7.35 26.28 3.45
N ILE A 172 7.23 24.96 3.30
CA ILE A 172 7.60 23.95 4.31
C ILE A 172 9.05 23.51 4.12
N ASP A 173 9.79 23.65 5.21
CA ASP A 173 11.18 23.27 5.37
C ASP A 173 11.33 21.73 5.25
N LEU A 174 12.33 21.26 4.50
CA LEU A 174 12.73 19.84 4.39
C LEU A 174 12.97 19.16 5.77
N ASN A 175 13.10 19.97 6.82
CA ASN A 175 13.12 19.56 8.23
C ASN A 175 11.81 18.91 8.74
N GLU A 176 10.69 18.97 8.03
CA GLU A 176 9.43 18.36 8.48
C GLU A 176 9.39 16.83 8.35
N ILE A 177 10.09 16.23 7.38
CA ILE A 177 10.14 14.75 7.25
C ILE A 177 10.74 14.11 8.52
N PRO A 178 11.93 14.51 8.99
CA PRO A 178 12.46 14.05 10.27
C PRO A 178 11.50 14.28 11.44
N TRP A 179 10.74 15.37 11.43
CA TRP A 179 9.78 15.68 12.49
C TRP A 179 8.58 14.71 12.49
N ILE A 180 7.95 14.44 11.36
CA ILE A 180 6.84 13.46 11.28
C ILE A 180 7.35 12.07 11.66
N GLN A 181 8.52 11.66 11.14
CA GLN A 181 9.13 10.38 11.50
C GLN A 181 9.40 10.29 13.01
N LYS A 182 9.95 11.35 13.61
CA LYS A 182 10.20 11.43 15.05
C LYS A 182 8.89 11.35 15.83
N GLN A 183 7.84 12.06 15.42
CA GLN A 183 6.55 12.03 16.11
C GLN A 183 5.91 10.65 16.09
N LEU A 184 5.86 9.99 14.94
CA LEU A 184 5.28 8.64 14.84
C LEU A 184 6.10 7.62 15.65
N LYS A 185 7.43 7.78 15.69
CA LYS A 185 8.31 6.97 16.53
C LYS A 185 8.08 7.22 18.02
N ASP A 186 8.04 8.48 18.44
CA ASP A 186 7.87 8.85 19.85
C ASP A 186 6.47 8.45 20.36
N GLN A 187 5.44 8.58 19.54
CA GLN A 187 4.06 8.30 19.93
C GLN A 187 3.72 6.80 19.87
N PHE A 188 4.23 6.07 18.89
CA PHE A 188 3.79 4.69 18.62
C PHE A 188 4.93 3.65 18.63
N GLY A 189 6.19 4.06 18.66
CA GLY A 189 7.34 3.17 18.45
C GLY A 189 7.51 2.72 16.99
N SER A 190 6.80 3.36 16.05
CA SER A 190 6.67 2.93 14.65
C SER A 190 7.67 3.60 13.72
N LYS A 191 8.08 2.89 12.66
CA LYS A 191 8.86 3.47 11.56
C LYS A 191 7.93 4.13 10.53
N LEU A 192 8.46 5.10 9.78
CA LEU A 192 7.81 5.66 8.60
C LEU A 192 8.75 5.58 7.39
N PHE A 193 8.32 4.84 6.37
CA PHE A 193 8.97 4.69 5.07
C PHE A 193 8.33 5.62 4.04
N ILE A 194 9.12 6.28 3.20
CA ILE A 194 8.63 7.28 2.24
C ILE A 194 9.28 7.04 0.88
N GLY A 195 8.49 6.81 -0.16
CA GLY A 195 8.97 6.55 -1.51
C GLY A 195 9.70 7.75 -2.12
N HIS A 196 8.99 8.86 -2.33
CA HIS A 196 9.52 10.06 -2.95
C HIS A 196 9.38 11.26 -2.02
N LYS A 197 10.26 12.26 -2.19
CA LYS A 197 10.34 13.45 -1.33
C LYS A 197 9.96 14.74 -2.05
N HIS A 198 9.30 14.66 -3.21
CA HIS A 198 8.97 15.80 -4.07
C HIS A 198 7.76 15.50 -4.97
N ASP A 199 7.13 16.57 -5.47
CA ASP A 199 5.82 16.80 -6.11
C ASP A 199 5.27 15.83 -7.21
N THR A 200 5.68 14.57 -7.23
CA THR A 200 5.09 13.52 -8.09
C THR A 200 3.60 13.30 -7.78
N ALA A 201 3.16 13.57 -6.55
CA ALA A 201 1.79 13.29 -6.13
C ALA A 201 0.73 14.31 -6.60
N MET A 202 1.08 15.53 -7.03
CA MET A 202 0.06 16.54 -7.37
C MET A 202 -0.84 16.09 -8.52
N PHE A 203 -0.28 15.49 -9.58
CA PHE A 203 -1.08 14.96 -10.70
C PHE A 203 -1.94 13.77 -10.25
N MET A 204 -1.34 12.84 -9.50
CA MET A 204 -2.00 11.64 -9.00
C MET A 204 -3.13 11.93 -8.00
N ARG A 205 -3.10 13.07 -7.28
CA ARG A 205 -4.17 13.49 -6.37
C ARG A 205 -5.49 13.73 -7.09
N SER A 206 -5.46 14.29 -8.29
CA SER A 206 -6.68 14.59 -9.04
C SER A 206 -7.27 13.37 -9.75
N ARG A 207 -6.46 12.33 -10.00
CA ARG A 207 -6.85 11.15 -10.79
C ARG A 207 -6.99 9.86 -9.99
N HIS A 208 -6.53 9.79 -8.73
CA HIS A 208 -6.57 8.54 -7.96
C HIS A 208 -7.99 7.98 -7.80
N GLY A 209 -9.02 8.82 -7.69
CA GLY A 209 -10.40 8.34 -7.54
C GLY A 209 -10.86 7.57 -8.78
N ASN A 210 -10.53 8.10 -9.95
CA ASN A 210 -10.88 7.49 -11.24
C ASN A 210 -10.08 6.21 -11.52
N LEU A 211 -8.80 6.18 -11.12
CA LEU A 211 -7.92 5.03 -11.36
C LEU A 211 -8.15 3.91 -10.33
N SER A 212 -8.26 4.25 -9.06
CA SER A 212 -8.52 3.31 -7.97
C SER A 212 -9.97 2.79 -7.97
N GLY A 213 -10.88 3.58 -8.56
CA GLY A 213 -12.31 3.32 -8.62
C GLY A 213 -13.02 3.51 -7.29
N ILE A 214 -12.44 4.24 -6.35
CA ILE A 214 -13.04 4.56 -5.06
C ILE A 214 -13.59 5.99 -5.09
N THR A 215 -14.84 6.15 -4.67
CA THR A 215 -15.48 7.45 -4.50
C THR A 215 -15.63 7.79 -3.04
N ARG A 216 -15.36 9.07 -2.72
CA ARG A 216 -15.72 9.65 -1.42
C ARG A 216 -17.21 10.00 -1.46
N THR A 217 -18.01 9.33 -0.64
CA THR A 217 -19.38 9.75 -0.32
C THR A 217 -19.42 10.26 1.13
N ASP A 218 -20.62 10.46 1.68
CA ASP A 218 -20.83 10.63 3.13
C ASP A 218 -19.97 9.65 3.95
N TYR A 219 -19.59 10.10 5.16
CA TYR A 219 -18.68 9.38 6.04
C TYR A 219 -19.07 7.90 6.22
N SER A 220 -18.13 7.02 5.90
CA SER A 220 -18.22 5.58 6.08
C SER A 220 -16.81 5.01 6.20
N PRO A 221 -16.49 4.15 7.18
CA PRO A 221 -15.20 3.48 7.26
C PRO A 221 -15.04 2.40 6.17
N VAL A 222 -16.15 2.00 5.55
CA VAL A 222 -16.19 1.04 4.44
C VAL A 222 -16.00 1.80 3.12
N PRO A 223 -15.02 1.41 2.29
CA PRO A 223 -14.86 2.01 0.97
C PRO A 223 -15.99 1.69 0.01
N LYS A 224 -16.32 2.64 -0.85
CA LYS A 224 -17.33 2.48 -1.91
C LYS A 224 -16.68 2.50 -3.28
N VAL A 225 -17.02 1.50 -4.08
CA VAL A 225 -16.55 1.37 -5.46
C VAL A 225 -17.49 2.16 -6.37
N SER A 226 -16.91 2.96 -7.26
CA SER A 226 -17.65 3.65 -8.32
C SER A 226 -18.04 2.68 -9.42
N GLU A 227 -19.34 2.47 -9.64
CA GLU A 227 -19.84 1.62 -10.72
C GLU A 227 -19.43 2.14 -12.11
N SER A 228 -19.32 3.46 -12.27
CA SER A 228 -18.93 4.10 -13.55
C SER A 228 -17.47 3.88 -13.93
N SER A 229 -16.65 3.25 -13.07
CA SER A 229 -15.20 3.12 -13.24
C SER A 229 -14.71 1.68 -13.43
N TYR A 230 -15.61 0.69 -13.59
CA TYR A 230 -15.25 -0.73 -13.59
C TYR A 230 -14.15 -1.11 -14.59
N ASN A 231 -14.24 -0.64 -15.85
CA ASN A 231 -13.23 -0.92 -16.87
C ASN A 231 -11.86 -0.29 -16.52
N ASN A 232 -11.85 0.91 -15.97
CA ASN A 232 -10.62 1.56 -15.52
C ASN A 232 -10.01 0.79 -14.35
N ILE A 233 -10.82 0.32 -13.39
CA ILE A 233 -10.34 -0.51 -12.28
C ILE A 233 -9.64 -1.77 -12.79
N ILE A 234 -10.19 -2.44 -13.79
CA ILE A 234 -9.56 -3.65 -14.38
C ILE A 234 -8.21 -3.30 -14.99
N LYS A 235 -8.16 -2.26 -15.84
CA LYS A 235 -6.92 -1.80 -16.49
C LYS A 235 -5.87 -1.37 -15.47
N THR A 236 -6.26 -0.55 -14.49
CA THR A 236 -5.39 -0.15 -13.37
C THR A 236 -4.84 -1.38 -12.67
N ARG A 237 -5.67 -2.37 -12.32
CA ARG A 237 -5.19 -3.59 -11.64
C ARG A 237 -4.22 -4.41 -12.49
N GLN A 238 -4.38 -4.41 -13.82
CA GLN A 238 -3.41 -5.05 -14.71
C GLN A 238 -2.07 -4.29 -14.69
N ASP A 239 -2.12 -2.97 -14.75
CA ASP A 239 -0.93 -2.11 -14.67
C ASP A 239 -0.21 -2.26 -13.34
N LEU A 240 -0.92 -2.27 -12.21
CA LEU A 240 -0.31 -2.47 -10.89
C LEU A 240 0.37 -3.83 -10.74
N LYS A 241 -0.16 -4.88 -11.37
CA LYS A 241 0.48 -6.21 -11.40
C LYS A 241 1.75 -6.18 -12.24
N LEU A 242 1.68 -5.59 -13.43
CA LEU A 242 2.84 -5.41 -14.30
C LEU A 242 3.94 -4.58 -13.62
N MET A 243 3.55 -3.52 -12.92
CA MET A 243 4.46 -2.70 -12.12
C MET A 243 5.14 -3.53 -11.03
N ALA A 244 4.38 -4.34 -10.29
CA ALA A 244 4.93 -5.21 -9.27
C ALA A 244 5.96 -6.21 -9.86
N GLU A 245 5.67 -6.81 -11.02
CA GLU A 245 6.62 -7.67 -11.75
C GLU A 245 7.91 -6.89 -12.09
N LYS A 246 7.79 -5.72 -12.73
CA LYS A 246 8.93 -4.85 -13.09
C LYS A 246 9.76 -4.44 -11.87
N ILE A 247 9.12 -4.11 -10.75
CA ILE A 247 9.81 -3.72 -9.52
C ILE A 247 10.54 -4.91 -8.91
N VAL A 248 9.93 -6.09 -8.84
CA VAL A 248 10.60 -7.29 -8.31
C VAL A 248 11.86 -7.59 -9.11
N GLU A 249 11.78 -7.52 -10.44
CA GLU A 249 12.92 -7.73 -11.31
C GLU A 249 14.08 -6.73 -11.10
N LYS A 250 13.75 -5.48 -10.72
CA LYS A 250 14.73 -4.42 -10.45
C LYS A 250 15.35 -4.53 -9.06
N VAL A 251 14.54 -4.81 -8.05
CA VAL A 251 14.95 -4.77 -6.63
C VAL A 251 15.57 -6.09 -6.18
N TRP A 252 15.10 -7.22 -6.73
CA TRP A 252 15.61 -8.57 -6.46
C TRP A 252 15.97 -9.29 -7.76
N PRO A 253 16.99 -8.85 -8.50
CA PRO A 253 17.44 -9.53 -9.72
C PRO A 253 17.82 -11.00 -9.48
N GLU A 254 18.25 -11.34 -8.26
CA GLU A 254 18.59 -12.68 -7.81
C GLU A 254 17.40 -13.65 -7.78
N LEU A 255 16.18 -13.13 -7.65
CA LEU A 255 14.98 -13.96 -7.61
C LEU A 255 14.43 -14.27 -9.02
N LYS A 256 15.09 -13.86 -10.11
CA LYS A 256 14.59 -14.04 -11.49
C LYS A 256 14.42 -15.51 -11.87
#